data_AF-A0A1F6EB32-F1
#
_entry.id   AF-A0A1F6EB32-F1
#
_cell.length_a   1.000
_cell.length_b   1.000
_cell.length_c   1.000
_cell.angle_alpha   90.00
_cell.angle_beta   90.00
_cell.angle_gamma   90.00
#
_symmetry.space_group_name_H-M   'P 1'
#
loop_
_entity.id
_entity.type
_entity.pdbx_description
1 polymer ?
#
loop_
_entity_poly.entity_id
_entity_poly.type
_entity_poly.pdbx_seq_one_letter_code
_entity_poly.pdbx_strand_id
1 'polypeptide(L)'
;MSAWLKYILTFVAVFAFRLLPFRAPNVEPILASVMPLSKRFGALPGILFGVLSIVLYDAVTSGWGTWTWVTALAYGALGAASYFYFKNRSASRGNFVRFSIVGVLFYDAVTGLTIGPLFNGQSFSAALAGQVPFTVLHLLGAVVFAALVSPALYRWFAMSESPARAAAPAQTLSN
;
A
#
# COMPACT_ATOMS: atom_id res chain seq x y z
N MET A 1 4.89 -8.93 -21.19
CA MET A 1 4.43 -9.41 -19.86
C MET A 1 3.08 -8.80 -19.54
N SER A 2 2.09 -9.62 -19.14
CA SER A 2 0.74 -9.14 -18.80
C SER A 2 0.75 -8.25 -17.55
N ALA A 3 -0.25 -7.36 -17.43
CA ALA A 3 -0.39 -6.48 -16.26
C ALA A 3 -0.60 -7.29 -14.96
N TRP A 4 -1.35 -8.39 -15.02
CA TRP A 4 -1.57 -9.28 -13.88
C TRP A 4 -0.30 -10.03 -13.45
N LEU A 5 0.58 -10.40 -14.39
CA LEU A 5 1.88 -10.97 -14.00
C LEU A 5 2.74 -9.93 -13.26
N LYS A 6 2.74 -8.67 -13.70
CA LYS A 6 3.41 -7.57 -12.96
C LYS A 6 2.82 -7.37 -11.57
N TYR A 7 1.50 -7.49 -11.42
CA TYR A 7 0.82 -7.42 -10.12
C TYR A 7 1.37 -8.50 -9.18
N ILE A 8 1.40 -9.75 -9.65
CA ILE A 8 1.89 -10.89 -8.86
C ILE A 8 3.37 -10.70 -8.51
N LEU A 9 4.20 -10.29 -9.47
CA LEU A 9 5.62 -10.01 -9.22
C LEU A 9 5.82 -8.88 -8.20
N THR A 10 4.98 -7.86 -8.24
CA THR A 10 5.00 -6.78 -7.23
C THR A 10 4.66 -7.33 -5.85
N PHE A 11 3.63 -8.17 -5.75
CA PHE A 11 3.24 -8.81 -4.51
C PHE A 11 4.38 -9.66 -3.95
N VAL A 12 4.98 -10.53 -4.77
CA VAL A 12 6.11 -11.38 -4.39
C VAL A 12 7.33 -10.56 -3.97
N ALA A 13 7.63 -9.48 -4.69
CA ALA A 13 8.76 -8.60 -4.35
C ALA A 13 8.55 -7.89 -3.00
N VAL A 14 7.34 -7.37 -2.74
CA VAL A 14 6.97 -6.78 -1.45
C VAL A 14 7.06 -7.84 -0.35
N PHE A 15 6.49 -9.02 -0.59
CA PHE A 15 6.53 -10.13 0.36
C PHE A 15 7.97 -10.54 0.71
N ALA A 16 8.83 -10.73 -0.28
CA ALA A 16 10.24 -11.05 -0.10
C ALA A 16 11.00 -9.94 0.64
N PHE A 17 10.72 -8.66 0.33
CA PHE A 17 11.31 -7.54 1.06
C PHE A 17 10.97 -7.58 2.56
N ARG A 18 9.73 -7.95 2.90
CA ARG A 18 9.31 -8.05 4.31
C ARG A 18 9.98 -9.23 5.04
N LEU A 19 10.47 -10.23 4.32
CA LEU A 19 11.23 -11.34 4.91
C LEU A 19 12.69 -10.99 5.19
N LEU A 20 13.17 -9.81 4.78
CA LEU A 20 14.54 -9.39 5.09
C LEU A 20 14.73 -9.26 6.62
N PRO A 21 15.80 -9.85 7.18
CA PRO A 21 16.10 -9.73 8.59
C PRO A 21 16.53 -8.30 8.94
N PHE A 22 16.34 -7.89 10.19
CA PHE A 22 16.76 -6.58 10.74
C PHE A 22 16.20 -5.34 10.04
N ARG A 23 15.11 -5.49 9.28
CA ARG A 23 14.38 -4.33 8.74
C ARG A 23 13.70 -3.54 9.86
N ALA A 24 13.64 -2.23 9.69
CA ALA A 24 12.86 -1.38 10.57
C ALA A 24 11.35 -1.75 10.52
N PRO A 25 10.64 -1.72 11.66
CA PRO A 25 9.20 -1.94 11.69
C PRO A 25 8.46 -0.98 10.76
N ASN A 26 7.55 -1.49 9.92
CA ASN A 26 6.71 -0.74 9.00
C ASN A 26 7.44 0.20 8.00
N VAL A 27 8.76 0.08 7.87
CA VAL A 27 9.50 0.67 6.74
C VAL A 27 9.48 -0.33 5.60
N GLU A 28 8.37 -0.36 4.87
CA GLU A 28 8.07 -1.41 3.90
C GLU A 28 7.39 -0.86 2.63
N PRO A 29 7.58 -1.50 1.46
CA PRO A 29 7.01 -1.02 0.21
C PRO A 29 5.52 -1.37 0.01
N ILE A 30 4.77 -1.79 1.04
CA ILE A 30 3.34 -2.15 0.91
C ILE A 30 2.54 -0.95 0.39
N LEU A 31 2.52 0.16 1.15
CA LEU A 31 1.71 1.33 0.79
C LEU A 31 2.15 1.93 -0.55
N ALA A 32 3.47 1.96 -0.80
CA ALA A 32 4.04 2.43 -2.05
C ALA A 32 3.62 1.58 -3.26
N SER A 33 3.30 0.31 -3.05
CA SER A 33 2.83 -0.60 -4.10
C SER A 33 1.30 -0.55 -4.25
N VAL A 34 0.57 -0.50 -3.13
CA VAL A 34 -0.89 -0.43 -3.08
C VAL A 34 -1.43 0.77 -3.87
N MET A 35 -0.81 1.95 -3.74
CA MET A 35 -1.31 3.17 -4.41
C MET A 35 -1.40 3.06 -5.95
N PRO A 36 -0.31 2.77 -6.69
CA PRO A 36 -0.37 2.63 -8.13
C PRO A 36 -1.17 1.39 -8.57
N LEU A 37 -1.15 0.31 -7.80
CA LEU A 37 -1.94 -0.89 -8.06
C LEU A 37 -3.44 -0.61 -8.01
N SER A 38 -3.90 0.00 -6.93
CA SER A 38 -5.32 0.31 -6.74
C SER A 38 -5.81 1.26 -7.83
N LYS A 39 -5.00 2.25 -8.23
CA LYS A 39 -5.34 3.13 -9.36
C LYS A 39 -5.50 2.34 -10.68
N ARG A 40 -4.63 1.36 -10.93
CA ARG A 40 -4.59 0.63 -12.21
C ARG A 40 -5.64 -0.49 -12.30
N PHE A 41 -5.87 -1.20 -11.20
CA PHE A 41 -6.67 -2.43 -11.16
C PHE A 41 -8.00 -2.26 -10.42
N GLY A 42 -8.20 -1.15 -9.71
CA GLY A 42 -9.42 -0.85 -8.96
C GLY A 42 -9.30 -1.08 -7.46
N ALA A 43 -10.38 -0.79 -6.74
CA ALA A 43 -10.43 -0.89 -5.28
C ALA A 43 -10.18 -2.32 -4.78
N LEU A 44 -10.87 -3.32 -5.34
CA LEU A 44 -10.80 -4.70 -4.86
C LEU A 44 -9.37 -5.27 -4.94
N PRO A 45 -8.64 -5.18 -6.07
CA PRO A 45 -7.23 -5.58 -6.10
C PRO A 45 -6.36 -4.80 -5.10
N GLY A 46 -6.63 -3.51 -4.89
CA GLY A 46 -5.95 -2.72 -3.87
C GLY A 46 -6.15 -3.24 -2.44
N ILE A 47 -7.41 -3.54 -2.10
CA ILE A 47 -7.79 -4.12 -0.81
C ILE A 47 -7.11 -5.48 -0.62
N LEU A 48 -7.24 -6.37 -1.61
CA LEU A 48 -6.65 -7.71 -1.55
C LEU A 48 -5.13 -7.64 -1.43
N PHE A 49 -4.46 -6.75 -2.15
CA PHE A 49 -3.01 -6.56 -2.02
C PHE A 49 -2.64 -6.21 -0.58
N GLY A 50 -3.31 -5.23 0.03
CA GLY A 50 -3.06 -4.81 1.40
C GLY A 50 -3.30 -5.92 2.42
N VAL A 51 -4.47 -6.56 2.36
CA VAL A 51 -4.88 -7.64 3.26
C VAL A 51 -3.94 -8.84 3.14
N LEU A 52 -3.73 -9.35 1.92
CA LEU A 52 -2.92 -10.55 1.71
C LEU A 52 -1.44 -10.31 2.01
N SER A 53 -0.94 -9.08 1.82
CA SER A 53 0.43 -8.74 2.19
C SER A 53 0.66 -8.98 3.67
N ILE A 54 -0.33 -8.67 4.53
CA ILE A 54 -0.28 -8.91 5.96
C ILE A 54 -0.52 -10.38 6.30
N VAL A 55 -1.68 -10.92 5.90
CA VAL A 55 -2.13 -12.27 6.32
C VAL A 55 -1.13 -13.35 5.95
N LEU A 56 -0.57 -13.30 4.73
CA LEU A 56 0.39 -14.31 4.29
C LEU A 56 1.76 -14.14 4.96
N TYR A 57 2.16 -12.91 5.27
CA TYR A 57 3.44 -12.68 5.93
C TYR A 57 3.40 -13.19 7.37
N ASP A 58 2.33 -12.86 8.08
CA ASP A 58 2.12 -13.33 9.45
C ASP A 58 2.03 -14.85 9.49
N ALA A 59 1.36 -15.48 8.51
CA ALA A 59 1.30 -16.95 8.39
C ALA A 59 2.69 -17.63 8.35
N VAL A 60 3.67 -16.97 7.73
CA VAL A 60 5.03 -17.51 7.54
C VAL A 60 5.98 -17.09 8.68
N THR A 61 5.64 -16.08 9.46
CA THR A 61 6.54 -15.50 10.47
C THR A 61 6.06 -15.73 11.90
N SER A 62 5.07 -14.98 12.36
CA SER A 62 4.58 -15.00 13.74
C SER A 62 3.37 -15.89 13.98
N GLY A 63 2.77 -16.43 12.92
CA GLY A 63 1.42 -17.00 12.95
C GLY A 63 0.32 -15.91 12.95
N TRP A 64 -0.93 -16.34 12.84
CA TRP A 64 -2.09 -15.45 12.87
C TRP A 64 -2.52 -15.12 14.29
N GLY A 65 -2.89 -13.86 14.51
CA GLY A 65 -3.46 -13.40 15.77
C GLY A 65 -4.33 -12.16 15.60
N THR A 66 -4.78 -11.57 16.71
CA THR A 66 -5.57 -10.33 16.71
C THR A 66 -4.87 -9.21 15.92
N TRP A 67 -3.55 -9.12 16.05
CA TRP A 67 -2.75 -8.12 15.34
C TRP A 67 -2.81 -8.28 13.81
N THR A 68 -2.84 -9.51 13.30
CA THR A 68 -3.00 -9.81 11.87
C THR A 68 -4.28 -9.20 11.34
N TRP A 69 -5.40 -9.36 12.06
CA TRP A 69 -6.69 -8.83 11.61
C TRP A 69 -6.73 -7.31 11.64
N VAL A 70 -6.25 -6.69 12.72
CA VAL A 70 -6.19 -5.23 12.83
C VAL A 70 -5.40 -4.63 11.67
N THR A 71 -4.18 -5.14 11.45
CA THR A 71 -3.27 -4.57 10.46
C THR A 71 -3.70 -4.90 9.02
N ALA A 72 -4.24 -6.09 8.77
CA ALA A 72 -4.79 -6.47 7.47
C ALA A 72 -5.98 -5.60 7.09
N LEU A 73 -6.90 -5.34 8.03
CA LEU A 73 -8.05 -4.47 7.80
C LEU A 73 -7.61 -3.01 7.57
N ALA A 74 -6.65 -2.52 8.34
CA ALA A 74 -6.09 -1.17 8.15
C ALA A 74 -5.43 -1.02 6.76
N TYR A 75 -4.61 -1.98 6.34
CA TYR A 75 -4.03 -1.97 4.98
C TYR A 75 -5.06 -2.18 3.88
N GLY A 76 -6.08 -3.01 4.10
CA GLY A 76 -7.21 -3.17 3.19
C GLY A 76 -7.96 -1.85 3.00
N ALA A 77 -8.23 -1.13 4.09
CA ALA A 77 -8.85 0.19 4.05
C ALA A 77 -7.98 1.22 3.31
N LEU A 78 -6.66 1.20 3.52
CA LEU A 78 -5.72 2.03 2.73
C LEU A 78 -5.75 1.66 1.24
N GLY A 79 -5.89 0.38 0.90
CA GLY A 79 -6.11 -0.09 -0.47
C GLY A 79 -7.33 0.56 -1.12
N ALA A 80 -8.48 0.44 -0.46
CA ALA A 80 -9.73 1.07 -0.90
C ALA A 80 -9.59 2.60 -1.01
N ALA A 81 -9.08 3.24 0.04
CA ALA A 81 -8.89 4.69 0.11
C ALA A 81 -7.97 5.19 -1.02
N SER A 82 -6.91 4.44 -1.34
CA SER A 82 -6.01 4.83 -2.42
C SER A 82 -6.70 4.80 -3.78
N TYR A 83 -7.55 3.81 -4.06
CA TYR A 83 -8.36 3.82 -5.28
C TYR A 83 -9.23 5.07 -5.36
N PHE A 84 -9.99 5.39 -4.31
CA PHE A 84 -10.86 6.57 -4.32
C PHE A 84 -10.09 7.88 -4.37
N TYR A 85 -8.89 7.93 -3.80
CA TYR A 85 -8.02 9.10 -3.90
C TYR A 85 -7.48 9.28 -5.31
N PHE A 86 -7.03 8.20 -5.96
CA PHE A 86 -6.34 8.23 -7.25
C PHE A 86 -7.27 8.08 -8.47
N LYS A 87 -8.53 7.65 -8.33
CA LYS A 87 -9.44 7.48 -9.48
C LYS A 87 -9.61 8.77 -10.28
N ASN A 88 -9.64 9.92 -9.60
CA ASN A 88 -9.81 11.25 -10.20
C ASN A 88 -8.56 12.14 -10.05
N ARG A 89 -7.41 11.56 -9.70
CA ARG A 89 -6.15 12.31 -9.51
C ARG A 89 -5.03 11.68 -10.32
N SER A 90 -4.10 12.50 -10.82
CA SER A 90 -2.94 11.99 -11.54
C SER A 90 -2.06 11.11 -10.65
N ALA A 91 -1.45 10.08 -11.24
CA ALA A 91 -0.45 9.22 -10.61
C ALA A 91 0.92 9.94 -10.54
N SER A 92 0.93 11.13 -9.95
CA SER A 92 2.14 11.94 -9.81
C SER A 92 2.89 11.59 -8.52
N ARG A 93 4.21 11.81 -8.53
CA ARG A 93 5.05 11.67 -7.33
C ARG A 93 4.48 12.43 -6.13
N GLY A 94 4.06 13.67 -6.34
CA GLY A 94 3.48 14.50 -5.28
C GLY A 94 2.19 13.92 -4.70
N ASN A 95 1.31 13.36 -5.54
CA ASN A 95 0.08 12.73 -5.05
C ASN A 95 0.36 11.42 -4.29
N PHE A 96 1.35 10.63 -4.72
CA PHE A 96 1.80 9.45 -3.98
C PHE A 96 2.34 9.81 -2.59
N VAL A 97 3.21 10.81 -2.50
CA VAL A 97 3.76 11.27 -1.22
C VAL A 97 2.68 11.84 -0.30
N ARG A 98 1.75 12.66 -0.83
CA ARG A 98 0.65 13.20 -0.03
C ARG A 98 -0.25 12.10 0.54
N PHE A 99 -0.58 11.11 -0.29
CA PHE A 99 -1.39 9.98 0.16
C PHE A 99 -0.63 9.13 1.18
N SER A 100 0.68 8.89 0.99
CA SER A 100 1.44 8.07 1.94
C SER A 100 1.54 8.74 3.32
N ILE A 101 1.72 10.05 3.39
CA ILE A 101 1.73 10.78 4.67
C ILE A 101 0.40 10.62 5.40
N VAL A 102 -0.72 10.91 4.74
CA VAL A 102 -2.06 10.80 5.35
C VAL A 102 -2.38 9.34 5.70
N GLY A 103 -2.01 8.41 4.82
CA GLY A 103 -2.22 6.98 5.01
C GLY A 103 -1.46 6.42 6.21
N VAL A 104 -0.20 6.80 6.40
CA VAL A 104 0.60 6.42 7.57
C VAL A 104 0.00 7.00 8.85
N LEU A 105 -0.32 8.30 8.87
CA LEU A 105 -0.94 8.91 10.05
C LEU A 105 -2.25 8.23 10.43
N PHE A 106 -3.08 7.88 9.45
CA PHE A 106 -4.31 7.12 9.66
C PHE A 106 -4.01 5.71 10.21
N TYR A 107 -3.09 4.98 9.58
CA TYR A 107 -2.72 3.63 9.99
C TYR A 107 -2.20 3.61 11.43
N ASP A 108 -1.30 4.52 11.76
CA ASP A 108 -0.65 4.62 13.06
C ASP A 108 -1.62 5.08 14.15
N ALA A 109 -2.55 5.98 13.82
CA ALA A 109 -3.63 6.34 14.73
C ALA A 109 -4.55 5.14 15.00
N VAL A 110 -4.98 4.42 13.96
CA VAL A 110 -5.88 3.25 14.11
C VAL A 110 -5.17 2.11 14.84
N THR A 111 -3.92 1.81 14.52
CA THR A 111 -3.23 0.65 15.10
C THR A 111 -2.61 0.98 16.46
N GLY A 112 -1.76 2.00 16.52
CA GLY A 112 -0.95 2.31 17.69
C GLY A 112 -1.68 3.07 18.80
N LEU A 113 -2.57 4.00 18.44
CA LEU A 113 -3.27 4.83 19.43
C LEU A 113 -4.61 4.22 19.91
N THR A 114 -5.14 3.20 19.22
CA THR A 114 -6.39 2.55 19.67
C THR A 114 -6.15 1.18 20.30
N ILE A 115 -5.34 0.30 19.72
CA ILE A 115 -5.33 -1.11 20.15
C ILE A 115 -4.80 -1.27 21.57
N GLY A 116 -3.66 -0.63 21.89
CA GLY A 116 -3.09 -0.66 23.23
C GLY A 116 -4.05 -0.09 24.29
N PRO A 117 -4.55 1.14 24.12
CA PRO A 117 -5.47 1.73 25.09
C PRO A 117 -6.82 1.01 25.22
N LEU A 118 -7.42 0.56 24.12
CA LEU A 118 -8.75 -0.06 24.14
C LEU A 118 -8.73 -1.52 24.60
N PHE A 119 -7.69 -2.29 24.27
CA PHE A 119 -7.68 -3.74 24.51
C PHE A 119 -6.66 -4.17 25.56
N ASN A 120 -5.62 -3.38 25.85
CA ASN A 120 -4.54 -3.75 26.76
C ASN A 120 -4.43 -2.83 28.00
N GLY A 121 -5.38 -1.90 28.19
CA GLY A 121 -5.40 -0.98 29.33
C GLY A 121 -4.21 -0.01 29.38
N GLN A 122 -3.48 0.16 28.28
CA GLN A 122 -2.36 1.10 28.19
C GLN A 122 -2.88 2.53 28.31
N SER A 123 -2.22 3.36 29.12
CA SER A 123 -2.60 4.78 29.16
C SER A 123 -2.37 5.43 27.79
N PHE A 124 -3.26 6.34 27.39
CA PHE A 124 -3.14 7.04 26.11
C PHE A 124 -1.81 7.81 26.01
N SER A 125 -1.34 8.41 27.12
CA SER A 125 -0.06 9.12 27.14
C SER A 125 1.13 8.20 26.87
N ALA A 126 1.14 6.98 27.43
CA ALA A 126 2.18 6.00 27.16
C ALA A 126 2.11 5.50 25.70
N ALA A 127 0.91 5.24 25.17
CA ALA A 127 0.73 4.87 23.77
C ALA A 127 1.24 5.96 22.83
N LEU A 128 0.88 7.23 23.09
CA LEU A 128 1.32 8.37 22.30
C LEU A 128 2.85 8.55 22.34
N ALA A 129 3.46 8.44 23.52
CA ALA A 129 4.91 8.59 23.68
C ALA A 129 5.69 7.55 22.86
N GLY A 130 5.22 6.30 22.83
CA GLY A 130 5.81 5.24 21.99
C GLY A 130 5.47 5.41 20.50
N GLN A 131 4.29 5.92 20.18
CA GLN A 131 3.81 6.05 18.81
C GLN A 131 4.54 7.14 18.03
N VAL A 132 4.93 8.25 18.66
CA VAL A 132 5.62 9.36 17.98
C VAL A 132 6.91 8.92 17.27
N PRO A 133 7.92 8.31 17.94
CA PRO A 133 9.15 7.90 17.27
C PRO A 133 8.90 6.83 16.19
N PHE A 134 7.96 5.90 16.43
CA PHE A 134 7.54 4.92 15.44
C PHE A 134 6.94 5.58 14.20
N THR A 135 6.06 6.55 14.38
CA THR A 135 5.38 7.26 13.28
C THR A 135 6.37 8.07 12.45
N VAL A 136 7.37 8.69 13.09
CA VAL A 136 8.45 9.39 12.37
C VAL A 136 9.22 8.44 11.46
N LEU A 137 9.60 7.27 11.96
CA LEU A 137 10.31 6.26 11.18
C LEU A 137 9.43 5.70 10.04
N HIS A 138 8.16 5.43 10.34
CA HIS A 138 7.18 4.93 9.36
C HIS A 138 6.96 5.96 8.24
N LEU A 139 6.78 7.25 8.58
CA LEU A 139 6.65 8.34 7.63
C LEU A 139 7.89 8.48 6.74
N LEU A 140 9.10 8.44 7.32
CA LEU A 140 10.34 8.53 6.55
C LEU A 140 10.39 7.44 5.48
N GLY A 141 10.16 6.19 5.89
CA GLY A 141 10.12 5.04 4.98
C GLY A 141 9.05 5.18 3.90
N ALA A 142 7.82 5.50 4.31
CA ALA A 142 6.69 5.60 3.40
C ALA A 142 6.83 6.75 2.39
N VAL A 143 7.39 7.90 2.80
CA VAL A 143 7.66 9.03 1.89
C VAL A 143 8.75 8.67 0.89
N VAL A 144 9.86 8.05 1.33
CA VAL A 144 10.94 7.61 0.43
C VAL A 144 10.42 6.60 -0.59
N PHE A 145 9.73 5.55 -0.14
CA PHE A 145 9.15 4.56 -1.04
C PHE A 145 8.07 5.17 -1.96
N ALA A 146 7.20 6.05 -1.45
CA ALA A 146 6.19 6.71 -2.27
C ALA A 146 6.79 7.66 -3.33
N ALA A 147 7.90 8.32 -3.01
CA ALA A 147 8.56 9.24 -3.93
C ALA A 147 9.32 8.53 -5.05
N LEU A 148 9.89 7.36 -4.74
CA LEU A 148 10.79 6.61 -5.64
C LEU A 148 10.10 5.42 -6.31
N VAL A 149 9.48 4.54 -5.52
CA VAL A 149 8.92 3.27 -5.98
C VAL A 149 7.56 3.46 -6.65
N SER A 150 6.63 4.21 -6.05
CA SER A 150 5.26 4.32 -6.61
C SER A 150 5.22 4.87 -8.04
N PRO A 151 5.97 5.94 -8.41
CA PRO A 151 5.98 6.42 -9.79
C PRO A 151 6.64 5.44 -10.76
N ALA A 152 7.72 4.77 -10.33
CA ALA A 152 8.40 3.76 -11.14
C ALA A 152 7.49 2.57 -11.42
N LEU A 153 6.80 2.09 -10.38
CA LEU A 153 5.87 0.98 -10.47
C LEU A 153 4.65 1.33 -11.32
N TYR A 154 4.09 2.53 -11.18
CA TYR A 154 3.00 3.00 -12.04
C TYR A 154 3.40 3.04 -13.52
N ARG A 155 4.57 3.59 -13.84
CA ARG A 155 5.12 3.59 -15.21
C ARG A 155 5.32 2.18 -15.73
N TRP A 156 5.83 1.27 -14.90
CA TRP A 156 6.00 -0.13 -15.28
C TRP A 156 4.67 -0.80 -15.63
N PHE A 157 3.59 -0.53 -14.89
CA PHE A 157 2.26 -1.01 -15.25
C PHE A 157 1.68 -0.35 -16.51
N ALA A 158 1.96 0.94 -16.75
CA ALA A 158 1.53 1.64 -17.96
C ALA A 158 2.20 1.09 -19.22
N MET A 159 3.49 0.74 -19.16
CA MET A 159 4.24 0.12 -20.26
C MET A 159 3.79 -1.33 -20.59
N SER A 160 2.79 -1.89 -19.91
CA SER A 160 2.23 -3.21 -20.26
C SER A 160 1.26 -3.17 -21.43
N GLU A 161 0.93 -1.98 -21.93
CA GLU A 161 0.08 -1.83 -23.11
C GLU A 161 0.85 -2.33 -24.33
N SER A 162 0.41 -3.45 -24.89
CA SER A 162 0.90 -3.91 -26.19
C SER A 162 0.41 -2.93 -27.26
N PRO A 163 1.22 -2.61 -28.30
CA PRO A 163 0.87 -1.68 -29.39
C PRO A 163 -0.45 -2.00 -30.11
N ALA A 164 -0.98 -3.22 -29.94
CA ALA A 164 -2.24 -3.66 -30.53
C ALA A 164 -3.46 -2.79 -30.15
N ARG A 165 -3.44 -2.07 -29.03
CA ARG A 165 -4.52 -1.13 -28.67
C ARG A 165 -4.37 0.26 -29.30
N ALA A 166 -3.18 0.59 -29.80
CA ALA A 166 -2.92 1.82 -30.57
C ALA A 166 -3.24 1.64 -32.07
N ALA A 167 -3.46 0.40 -32.52
CA ALA A 167 -3.79 0.05 -33.90
C ALA A 167 -5.30 -0.19 -34.14
N ALA A 168 -6.17 0.17 -33.19
CA ALA A 168 -7.60 0.20 -33.47
C ALA A 168 -7.84 1.32 -34.51
N PRO A 169 -8.31 1.00 -35.72
CA PRO A 169 -8.57 2.03 -36.72
C PRO A 169 -9.66 2.94 -36.16
N ALA A 170 -9.44 4.25 -36.28
CA ALA A 170 -10.45 5.26 -36.02
C ALA A 170 -11.75 4.78 -36.66
N GLN A 171 -12.80 4.61 -35.86
CA GLN A 171 -14.13 4.32 -36.37
C GLN A 171 -14.42 5.36 -37.45
N THR A 172 -14.49 4.89 -38.69
CA THR A 172 -14.96 5.68 -39.82
C THR A 172 -16.37 6.10 -39.47
N LEU A 173 -16.54 7.40 -39.20
CA LEU A 173 -17.83 8.05 -39.21
C LEU A 173 -18.34 7.95 -40.65
N SER A 174 -19.26 7.02 -40.89
CA SER A 174 -20.08 6.99 -42.09
C SER A 174 -21.54 6.88 -41.70
N ASN A 175 -22.25 7.97 -42.02
CA ASN A 175 -23.69 8.21 -42.15
C ASN A 175 -24.36 8.91 -40.97
#